data_AF-A0A1M3HEV7-F1
#
_entry.id   AF-A0A1M3HEV7-F1
#
_cell.length_a   1.000
_cell.length_b   1.000
_cell.length_c   1.000
_cell.angle_alpha   90.00
_cell.angle_beta   90.00
_cell.angle_gamma   90.00
#
_symmetry.space_group_name_H-M   'P 1'
#
loop_
_entity.id
_entity.type
_entity.pdbx_description
1 polymer ?
#
loop_
_entity_poly.entity_id
_entity_poly.type
_entity_poly.pdbx_seq_one_letter_code
_entity_poly.pdbx_strand_id
1 'polypeptide(L)'
;MSSRQTLLTTTELLAGYHVGGRPVAIAGPVSLNIDGGRMICLLGPNGSGKSTLMRTLSGLQPALGGKIDLLGDKGASLRDPSRLARKISLVLTDPVRHSHLTVYSLVALGRYPYSGWLGTLREEDKRIIAWAMEMAGIEGYAERKMGMLSDGEKQKVMLARALAQDTPLMMLDEPTAHLDLPSRIQIMQLLHKLARTTQKGILLSTHELDLALQAADEVWLLHRAGGALEKGAPEDLVLNGTFEAVFDKEGIHFDKDTGSFHIHAGSSKKIGLMGEGAAAFWTKRALQREGFEVASEGLPSIHADGITWTLKSISGSQSFTTISALLQALRTLTISHEDIH
;
A
#
# COMPACT_ATOMS: atom_id res chain seq x y z
N MET A 1 -3.16 18.24 24.43
CA MET A 1 -3.32 17.22 23.37
C MET A 1 -4.63 16.51 23.62
N SER A 2 -5.65 16.68 22.78
CA SER A 2 -6.89 15.91 22.92
C SER A 2 -6.56 14.44 22.66
N SER A 3 -6.85 13.54 23.60
CA SER A 3 -6.62 12.10 23.43
C SER A 3 -7.47 11.60 22.27
N ARG A 4 -6.85 11.05 21.23
CA ARG A 4 -7.57 10.46 20.10
C ARG A 4 -8.41 9.28 20.59
N GLN A 5 -9.59 9.09 20.02
CA GLN A 5 -10.44 7.95 20.34
C GLN A 5 -9.89 6.70 19.67
N THR A 6 -9.61 5.66 20.45
CA THR A 6 -9.31 4.33 19.92
C THR A 6 -10.59 3.67 19.41
N LEU A 7 -10.61 3.29 18.13
CA LEU A 7 -11.77 2.74 17.44
C LEU A 7 -11.78 1.21 17.49
N LEU A 8 -10.62 0.59 17.35
CA LEU A 8 -10.45 -0.86 17.41
C LEU A 8 -9.20 -1.19 18.22
N THR A 9 -9.32 -2.13 19.14
CA THR A 9 -8.20 -2.70 19.89
C THR A 9 -8.22 -4.21 19.79
N THR A 10 -7.05 -4.83 19.64
CA THR A 10 -6.88 -6.28 19.77
C THR A 10 -6.00 -6.64 20.95
N THR A 11 -6.27 -7.80 21.54
CA THR A 11 -5.43 -8.38 22.61
C THR A 11 -5.06 -9.79 22.21
N GLU A 12 -3.77 -10.01 21.93
CA GLU A 12 -3.21 -11.32 21.56
C GLU A 12 -4.00 -12.03 20.45
N LEU A 13 -4.45 -11.26 19.46
CA LEU A 13 -5.29 -11.78 18.38
C LEU A 13 -4.53 -12.80 17.53
N LEU A 14 -5.17 -13.94 17.30
CA LEU A 14 -4.72 -14.96 16.35
C LEU A 14 -5.70 -15.01 15.17
N ALA A 15 -5.20 -14.67 13.98
CA ALA A 15 -5.94 -14.74 12.72
C ALA A 15 -5.45 -15.93 11.88
N GLY A 16 -6.36 -16.66 11.27
CA GLY A 16 -6.03 -17.87 10.50
C GLY A 16 -7.26 -18.66 10.10
N TYR A 17 -7.06 -19.93 9.77
CA TYR A 17 -8.11 -20.82 9.26
C TYR A 17 -8.14 -22.15 10.01
N HIS A 18 -9.22 -22.91 9.84
CA HIS A 18 -9.27 -24.30 10.25
C HIS A 18 -9.03 -25.21 9.05
N VAL A 19 -8.00 -26.05 9.11
CA VAL A 19 -7.67 -27.05 8.08
C VAL A 19 -7.81 -28.44 8.68
N GLY A 20 -8.74 -29.24 8.18
CA GLY A 20 -9.02 -30.57 8.74
C GLY A 20 -9.41 -30.53 10.24
N GLY A 21 -10.14 -29.48 10.65
CA GLY A 21 -10.53 -29.26 12.05
C GLY A 21 -9.42 -28.74 12.97
N ARG A 22 -8.20 -28.54 12.46
CA ARG A 22 -7.08 -27.99 13.25
C ARG A 22 -6.90 -26.49 12.95
N PRO A 23 -6.70 -25.65 13.98
CA PRO A 23 -6.40 -24.24 13.76
C PRO A 23 -5.01 -24.06 13.16
N VAL A 24 -4.92 -23.27 12.10
CA VAL A 24 -3.69 -22.84 11.44
C VAL A 24 -3.62 -21.32 11.53
N ALA A 25 -2.84 -20.82 12.49
CA ALA A 25 -2.60 -19.39 12.64
C ALA A 25 -1.70 -18.89 11.50
N ILE A 26 -2.13 -17.80 10.86
CA ILE A 26 -1.40 -17.13 9.78
C ILE A 26 -0.78 -15.83 10.30
N ALA A 27 -1.47 -15.13 11.20
CA ALA A 27 -0.97 -13.92 11.85
C ALA A 27 -1.29 -13.95 13.35
N GLY A 28 -0.36 -13.45 14.17
CA GLY A 28 -0.52 -13.35 15.61
C GLY A 28 0.37 -14.29 16.43
N PRO A 29 0.36 -14.14 17.77
CA PRO A 29 -0.51 -13.25 18.55
C PRO A 29 -0.14 -11.77 18.39
N VAL A 30 -1.13 -10.91 18.11
CA VAL A 30 -0.92 -9.46 17.92
C VAL A 30 -1.87 -8.59 18.72
N SER A 31 -1.32 -7.53 19.31
CA SER A 31 -2.06 -6.48 20.04
C SER A 31 -1.93 -5.15 19.30
N LEU A 32 -3.02 -4.76 18.64
CA LEU A 32 -3.09 -3.68 17.66
C LEU A 32 -4.10 -2.64 18.14
N ASN A 33 -3.89 -1.38 17.74
CA ASN A 33 -4.84 -0.30 17.96
C ASN A 33 -5.04 0.45 16.65
N ILE A 34 -6.29 0.76 16.34
CA ILE A 34 -6.65 1.68 15.27
C ILE A 34 -7.33 2.87 15.91
N ASP A 35 -6.65 4.02 15.86
CA ASP A 35 -7.17 5.26 16.42
C ASP A 35 -7.85 6.12 15.34
N GLY A 36 -8.81 6.95 15.77
CA GLY A 36 -9.39 7.97 14.93
C GLY A 36 -8.35 8.99 14.47
N GLY A 37 -8.46 9.45 13.23
CA GLY A 37 -7.51 10.41 12.65
C GLY A 37 -6.18 9.79 12.22
N ARG A 38 -6.12 8.46 12.04
CA ARG A 38 -4.95 7.73 11.57
C ARG A 38 -5.28 6.94 10.31
N MET A 39 -4.38 7.02 9.34
CA MET A 39 -4.31 6.09 8.22
C MET A 39 -3.18 5.08 8.45
N ILE A 40 -3.54 3.81 8.47
CA ILE A 40 -2.64 2.68 8.69
C ILE A 40 -2.52 1.88 7.40
N CYS A 41 -1.30 1.61 6.97
CA CYS A 41 -1.01 0.76 5.82
C CYS A 41 -0.54 -0.62 6.29
N LEU A 42 -1.30 -1.66 5.94
CA LEU A 42 -0.94 -3.06 6.14
C LEU A 42 -0.14 -3.57 4.94
N LEU A 43 1.16 -3.78 5.15
CA LEU A 43 2.12 -4.19 4.16
C LEU A 43 2.62 -5.61 4.45
N GLY A 44 3.25 -6.21 3.43
CA GLY A 44 3.94 -7.50 3.57
C GLY A 44 3.88 -8.31 2.27
N PRO A 45 4.67 -9.39 2.16
CA PRO A 45 4.74 -10.23 0.98
C PRO A 45 3.41 -10.81 0.53
N ASN A 46 3.34 -11.27 -0.72
CA ASN A 46 2.18 -12.00 -1.20
C ASN A 46 1.99 -13.30 -0.41
N GLY A 47 0.75 -13.55 0.02
CA GLY A 47 0.41 -14.69 0.86
C GLY A 47 0.84 -14.58 2.33
N SER A 48 1.28 -13.41 2.82
CA SER A 48 1.62 -13.23 4.25
C SER A 48 0.41 -13.25 5.19
N GLY A 49 -0.81 -13.18 4.66
CA GLY A 49 -2.05 -13.22 5.47
C GLY A 49 -2.72 -11.87 5.70
N LYS A 50 -2.40 -10.83 4.92
CA LYS A 50 -3.01 -9.49 5.04
C LYS A 50 -4.54 -9.54 4.98
N SER A 51 -5.10 -10.14 3.93
CA SER A 51 -6.55 -10.30 3.78
C SER A 51 -7.16 -11.18 4.88
N THR A 52 -6.41 -12.15 5.42
CA THR A 52 -6.84 -12.94 6.59
C THR A 52 -6.95 -12.03 7.82
N LEU A 53 -5.91 -11.27 8.15
CA LEU A 53 -5.96 -10.35 9.27
C LEU A 53 -7.12 -9.34 9.12
N MET A 54 -7.29 -8.74 7.93
CA MET A 54 -8.38 -7.81 7.66
C MET A 54 -9.76 -8.45 7.80
N ARG A 55 -9.97 -9.67 7.27
CA ARG A 55 -11.24 -10.40 7.43
C ARG A 55 -11.53 -10.71 8.91
N THR A 56 -10.50 -11.00 9.71
CA THR A 56 -10.67 -11.24 11.15
C THR A 56 -11.02 -9.95 11.90
N LEU A 57 -10.31 -8.85 11.61
CA LEU A 57 -10.57 -7.54 12.22
C LEU A 57 -11.95 -6.97 11.87
N SER A 58 -12.43 -7.24 10.65
CA SER A 58 -13.75 -6.82 10.17
C SER A 58 -14.89 -7.76 10.54
N GLY A 59 -14.62 -8.85 11.29
CA GLY A 59 -15.65 -9.80 11.72
C GLY A 59 -16.21 -10.72 10.64
N LEU A 60 -15.64 -10.72 9.42
CA LEU A 60 -16.03 -11.64 8.35
C LEU A 60 -15.56 -13.07 8.58
N GLN A 61 -14.53 -13.25 9.40
CA GLN A 61 -14.12 -14.55 9.88
C GLN A 61 -13.84 -14.52 11.38
N PRO A 62 -14.11 -15.61 12.11
CA PRO A 62 -13.81 -15.68 13.52
C PRO A 62 -12.29 -15.66 13.75
N ALA A 63 -11.87 -15.05 14.86
CA ALA A 63 -10.51 -15.20 15.35
C ALA A 63 -10.27 -16.63 15.85
N LEU A 64 -9.05 -17.14 15.70
CA LEU A 64 -8.62 -18.41 16.29
C LEU A 64 -8.34 -18.28 17.80
N GLY A 65 -8.07 -17.07 18.26
CA GLY A 65 -7.78 -16.74 19.65
C GLY A 65 -7.63 -15.24 19.86
N GLY A 66 -7.48 -14.83 21.12
CA GLY A 66 -7.41 -13.43 21.51
C GLY A 66 -8.77 -12.73 21.50
N LYS A 67 -8.75 -11.39 21.56
CA LYS A 67 -9.95 -10.54 21.63
C LYS A 67 -9.85 -9.37 20.67
N ILE A 68 -11.02 -8.90 20.22
CA ILE A 68 -11.19 -7.69 19.43
C ILE A 68 -12.27 -6.85 20.13
N ASP A 69 -11.93 -5.61 20.45
CA ASP A 69 -12.85 -4.61 21.00
C ASP A 69 -13.06 -3.51 19.97
N LEU A 70 -14.32 -3.23 19.62
CA LEU A 70 -14.69 -2.25 18.61
C LEU A 70 -15.55 -1.16 19.23
N LEU A 71 -14.97 0.02 19.39
CA LEU A 71 -15.58 1.19 20.05
C LEU A 71 -16.05 0.86 21.48
N GLY A 72 -15.26 0.09 22.23
CA GLY A 72 -15.49 -0.22 23.65
C GLY A 72 -16.64 -1.18 23.93
N ASP A 73 -17.13 -1.91 22.93
CA ASP A 73 -18.27 -2.83 23.07
C ASP A 73 -17.89 -4.29 23.34
N LYS A 74 -16.60 -4.55 23.57
CA LYS A 74 -16.04 -5.87 23.93
C LYS A 74 -16.40 -6.98 22.91
N GLY A 75 -16.49 -6.61 21.63
CA GLY A 75 -16.72 -7.54 20.53
C GLY A 75 -18.20 -7.87 20.31
N ALA A 76 -19.12 -7.18 20.98
CA ALA A 76 -20.56 -7.38 20.78
C ALA A 76 -20.98 -7.12 19.31
N SER A 77 -20.44 -6.06 18.68
CA SER A 77 -20.76 -5.77 17.27
C SER A 77 -20.23 -6.83 16.31
N LEU A 78 -19.16 -7.55 16.63
CA LEU A 78 -18.64 -8.62 15.77
C LEU A 78 -19.61 -9.82 15.66
N ARG A 79 -20.63 -9.87 16.54
CA ARG A 79 -21.67 -10.90 16.54
C ARG A 79 -22.99 -10.43 15.91
N ASP A 80 -23.07 -9.15 15.54
CA ASP A 80 -24.27 -8.51 15.00
C ASP A 80 -23.91 -7.74 13.71
N PRO A 81 -24.17 -8.31 12.52
CA PRO A 81 -23.84 -7.68 11.24
C PRO A 81 -24.45 -6.29 11.06
N SER A 82 -25.64 -6.03 11.60
CA SER A 82 -26.30 -4.72 11.47
C SER A 82 -25.60 -3.65 12.29
N ARG A 83 -25.13 -3.99 13.51
CA ARG A 83 -24.31 -3.07 14.33
C ARG A 83 -22.92 -2.89 13.75
N LEU A 84 -22.32 -3.97 13.26
CA LEU A 84 -21.00 -3.96 12.63
C LEU A 84 -20.96 -3.05 11.40
N ALA A 85 -21.98 -3.12 10.55
CA ALA A 85 -22.09 -2.30 9.34
C ALA A 85 -22.27 -0.80 9.62
N ARG A 86 -22.54 -0.37 10.85
CA ARG A 86 -22.52 1.05 11.25
C ARG A 86 -21.17 1.49 11.82
N LYS A 87 -20.28 0.54 12.10
CA LYS A 87 -18.97 0.78 12.73
C LYS A 87 -17.80 0.59 11.76
N ILE A 88 -17.93 -0.36 10.82
CA ILE A 88 -16.90 -0.69 9.83
C ILE A 88 -17.48 -0.65 8.41
N SER A 89 -16.84 0.09 7.52
CA SER A 89 -17.04 0.01 6.07
C SER A 89 -15.90 -0.77 5.45
N LEU A 90 -16.21 -1.71 4.56
CA LEU A 90 -15.24 -2.66 4.04
C LEU A 90 -15.25 -2.69 2.51
N VAL A 91 -14.06 -2.58 1.91
CA VAL A 91 -13.81 -2.91 0.51
C VAL A 91 -12.86 -4.10 0.50
N LEU A 92 -13.28 -5.21 -0.12
CA LEU A 92 -12.44 -6.38 -0.35
C LEU A 92 -12.21 -6.55 -1.84
N THR A 93 -11.14 -7.26 -2.21
CA THR A 93 -10.74 -7.56 -3.60
C THR A 93 -11.68 -8.51 -4.34
N ASP A 94 -12.75 -9.00 -3.70
CA ASP A 94 -13.66 -9.97 -4.33
C ASP A 94 -14.40 -9.34 -5.54
N PRO A 95 -14.45 -10.04 -6.69
CA PRO A 95 -14.99 -9.47 -7.93
C PRO A 95 -16.45 -9.07 -7.77
N VAL A 96 -16.78 -7.86 -8.21
CA VAL A 96 -18.14 -7.32 -8.16
C VAL A 96 -19.04 -8.09 -9.13
N ARG A 97 -19.85 -9.01 -8.59
CA ARG A 97 -20.79 -9.85 -9.38
C ARG A 97 -22.06 -9.13 -9.85
N HIS A 98 -22.17 -7.82 -9.62
CA HIS A 98 -23.39 -7.04 -9.81
C HIS A 98 -23.46 -6.32 -11.16
N SER A 99 -23.19 -7.02 -12.27
CA SER A 99 -23.03 -6.43 -13.61
C SER A 99 -24.21 -5.57 -14.09
N HIS A 100 -25.43 -5.86 -13.62
CA HIS A 100 -26.65 -5.18 -14.06
C HIS A 100 -27.06 -3.96 -13.22
N LEU A 101 -26.49 -3.78 -12.01
CA LEU A 101 -26.80 -2.62 -11.18
C LEU A 101 -26.20 -1.36 -11.79
N THR A 102 -26.91 -0.23 -11.62
CA THR A 102 -26.34 1.08 -11.89
C THR A 102 -25.31 1.42 -10.83
N VAL A 103 -24.34 2.27 -11.18
CA VAL A 103 -23.35 2.81 -10.23
C VAL A 103 -24.05 3.46 -9.04
N TYR A 104 -25.05 4.31 -9.29
CA TYR A 104 -25.78 4.98 -8.22
C TYR A 104 -26.43 3.96 -7.27
N SER A 105 -27.08 2.92 -7.82
CA SER A 105 -27.71 1.87 -7.01
C SER A 105 -26.69 1.14 -6.13
N LEU A 106 -25.51 0.83 -6.68
CA LEU A 106 -24.46 0.14 -5.93
C LEU A 106 -23.88 1.02 -4.81
N VAL A 107 -23.63 2.31 -5.08
CA VAL A 107 -23.17 3.26 -4.05
C VAL A 107 -24.24 3.48 -2.98
N ALA A 108 -25.50 3.56 -3.38
CA ALA A 108 -26.64 3.70 -2.47
C ALA A 108 -26.76 2.54 -1.48
N LEU A 109 -26.30 1.33 -1.82
CA LEU A 109 -26.23 0.21 -0.87
C LEU A 109 -25.31 0.51 0.33
N GLY A 110 -24.36 1.45 0.21
CA GLY A 110 -23.59 1.94 1.36
C GLY A 110 -24.49 2.54 2.45
N ARG A 111 -25.66 3.09 2.10
CA ARG A 111 -26.62 3.65 3.06
C ARG A 111 -27.55 2.62 3.69
N TYR A 112 -27.52 1.37 3.22
CA TYR A 112 -28.38 0.30 3.73
C TYR A 112 -28.36 0.15 5.27
N PRO A 113 -27.22 0.26 5.99
CA PRO A 113 -27.22 0.17 7.44
C PRO A 113 -28.07 1.24 8.14
N TYR A 114 -28.29 2.40 7.49
CA TYR A 114 -29.04 3.55 8.01
C TYR A 114 -30.49 3.60 7.49
N SER A 115 -30.76 2.94 6.38
CA SER A 115 -32.11 2.77 5.85
C SER A 115 -32.96 2.02 6.87
N GLY A 116 -34.10 2.59 7.25
CA GLY A 116 -35.09 1.89 8.08
C GLY A 116 -35.68 0.68 7.35
N TRP A 117 -36.64 0.00 7.99
CA TRP A 117 -37.32 -1.18 7.42
C TRP A 117 -37.88 -0.98 5.99
N LEU A 118 -38.27 0.25 5.65
CA LEU A 118 -38.81 0.62 4.33
C LEU A 118 -37.75 0.82 3.24
N GLY A 119 -36.45 0.79 3.56
CA GLY A 119 -35.37 0.92 2.58
C GLY A 119 -35.26 2.29 1.89
N THR A 120 -36.03 3.29 2.32
CA THR A 120 -36.14 4.59 1.63
C THR A 120 -34.94 5.50 1.94
N LEU A 121 -34.30 6.02 0.90
CA LEU A 121 -33.23 7.01 1.03
C LEU A 121 -33.82 8.38 1.39
N ARG A 122 -33.28 9.00 2.44
CA ARG A 122 -33.60 10.38 2.81
C ARG A 122 -32.80 11.35 1.94
N GLU A 123 -33.17 12.63 1.96
CA GLU A 123 -32.39 13.68 1.28
C GLU A 123 -30.94 13.76 1.78
N GLU A 124 -30.72 13.47 3.06
CA GLU A 124 -29.37 13.35 3.62
C GLU A 124 -28.57 12.19 3.00
N ASP A 125 -29.19 11.02 2.83
CA ASP A 125 -28.54 9.87 2.20
C ASP A 125 -28.15 10.17 0.75
N LYS A 126 -29.03 10.85 0.00
CA LYS A 126 -28.74 11.29 -1.38
C LYS A 126 -27.55 12.24 -1.42
N ARG A 127 -27.45 13.19 -0.48
CA ARG A 127 -26.28 14.09 -0.38
C ARG A 127 -25.00 13.32 -0.08
N ILE A 128 -25.03 12.36 0.84
CA ILE A 128 -23.87 11.53 1.17
C ILE A 128 -23.44 10.68 -0.03
N ILE A 129 -24.40 10.11 -0.77
CA ILE A 129 -24.12 9.34 -2.01
C ILE A 129 -23.46 10.24 -3.06
N ALA A 130 -24.01 11.42 -3.32
CA ALA A 130 -23.45 12.37 -4.28
C ALA A 130 -22.02 12.79 -3.90
N TRP A 131 -21.80 13.15 -2.64
CA TRP A 131 -20.47 13.45 -2.10
C TRP A 131 -19.50 12.28 -2.29
N ALA A 132 -19.91 11.06 -1.95
CA ALA A 132 -19.05 9.88 -2.08
C ALA A 132 -18.66 9.59 -3.53
N MET A 133 -19.57 9.81 -4.48
CA MET A 133 -19.31 9.66 -5.91
C MET A 133 -18.34 10.73 -6.42
N GLU A 134 -18.50 11.98 -6.00
CA GLU A 134 -17.57 13.08 -6.33
C GLU A 134 -16.17 12.80 -5.78
N MET A 135 -16.05 12.40 -4.50
CA MET A 135 -14.75 12.11 -3.89
C MET A 135 -14.02 10.96 -4.60
N ALA A 136 -14.76 9.98 -5.12
CA ALA A 136 -14.19 8.88 -5.89
C ALA A 136 -13.97 9.21 -7.38
N GLY A 137 -14.36 10.40 -7.86
CA GLY A 137 -14.21 10.85 -9.24
C GLY A 137 -15.10 10.10 -10.24
N ILE A 138 -16.34 9.78 -9.84
CA ILE A 138 -17.32 9.01 -10.62
C ILE A 138 -18.70 9.68 -10.66
N GLU A 139 -18.79 10.98 -10.40
CA GLU A 139 -20.04 11.76 -10.37
C GLU A 139 -20.86 11.63 -11.67
N GLY A 140 -20.20 11.54 -12.84
CA GLY A 140 -20.85 11.35 -14.14
C GLY A 140 -21.30 9.91 -14.45
N TYR A 141 -21.14 8.97 -13.53
CA TYR A 141 -21.28 7.53 -13.80
C TYR A 141 -22.58 6.96 -13.26
N ALA A 142 -23.40 7.76 -12.57
CA ALA A 142 -24.60 7.35 -11.83
C ALA A 142 -25.48 6.32 -12.56
N GLU A 143 -25.80 6.58 -13.83
CA GLU A 143 -26.69 5.76 -14.65
C GLU A 143 -25.99 4.61 -15.40
N ARG A 144 -24.65 4.58 -15.40
CA ARG A 144 -23.89 3.50 -16.06
C ARG A 144 -24.10 2.19 -15.30
N LYS A 145 -24.12 1.08 -16.04
CA LYS A 145 -24.16 -0.26 -15.44
C LYS A 145 -22.76 -0.73 -15.07
N MET A 146 -22.62 -1.45 -13.97
CA MET A 146 -21.31 -1.98 -13.51
C MET A 146 -20.61 -2.85 -14.55
N GLY A 147 -21.35 -3.58 -15.38
CA GLY A 147 -20.79 -4.40 -16.46
C GLY A 147 -20.16 -3.61 -17.61
N MET A 148 -20.36 -2.29 -17.67
CA MET A 148 -19.79 -1.40 -18.70
C MET A 148 -18.50 -0.72 -18.25
N LEU A 149 -18.09 -0.92 -16.99
CA LEU A 149 -16.94 -0.25 -16.40
C LEU A 149 -15.67 -1.10 -16.55
N SER A 150 -14.53 -0.44 -16.71
CA SER A 150 -13.21 -1.00 -16.47
C SER A 150 -13.04 -1.40 -15.00
N ASP A 151 -12.07 -2.25 -14.70
CA ASP A 151 -11.86 -2.71 -13.32
C ASP A 151 -11.40 -1.58 -12.39
N GLY A 152 -10.65 -0.61 -12.90
CA GLY A 152 -10.31 0.61 -12.16
C GLY A 152 -11.52 1.48 -11.83
N GLU A 153 -12.45 1.65 -12.78
CA GLU A 153 -13.71 2.35 -12.52
C GLU A 153 -14.57 1.58 -11.50
N LYS A 154 -14.65 0.24 -11.59
CA LYS A 154 -15.35 -0.58 -10.59
C LYS A 154 -14.75 -0.40 -9.19
N GLN A 155 -13.42 -0.31 -9.10
CA GLN A 155 -12.73 -0.06 -7.83
C GLN A 155 -13.14 1.30 -7.23
N LYS A 156 -13.19 2.36 -8.05
CA LYS A 156 -13.69 3.68 -7.62
C LYS A 156 -15.14 3.63 -7.14
N VAL A 157 -16.00 2.83 -7.79
CA VAL A 157 -17.38 2.63 -7.32
C VAL A 157 -17.43 1.92 -5.96
N MET A 158 -16.58 0.91 -5.74
CA MET A 158 -16.52 0.21 -4.46
C MET A 158 -16.00 1.13 -3.34
N LEU A 159 -15.02 1.99 -3.64
CA LEU A 159 -14.57 3.04 -2.72
C LEU A 159 -15.70 4.03 -2.42
N ALA A 160 -16.42 4.53 -3.42
CA ALA A 160 -17.57 5.41 -3.23
C ALA A 160 -18.65 4.78 -2.35
N ARG A 161 -18.95 3.48 -2.55
CA ARG A 161 -19.90 2.74 -1.70
C ARG A 161 -19.44 2.72 -0.23
N ALA A 162 -18.15 2.49 0.03
CA ALA A 162 -17.60 2.49 1.39
C ALA A 162 -17.61 3.90 2.02
N LEU A 163 -17.29 4.93 1.24
CA LEU A 163 -17.41 6.33 1.65
C LEU A 163 -18.86 6.69 2.00
N ALA A 164 -19.83 6.28 1.17
CA ALA A 164 -21.24 6.52 1.42
C ALA A 164 -21.74 5.83 2.71
N GLN A 165 -21.14 4.70 3.09
CA GLN A 165 -21.46 4.01 4.35
C GLN A 165 -21.07 4.82 5.59
N ASP A 166 -20.17 5.80 5.46
CA ASP A 166 -19.87 6.80 6.49
C ASP A 166 -19.67 6.23 7.90
N THR A 167 -18.77 5.24 8.03
CA THR A 167 -18.49 4.59 9.32
C THR A 167 -17.26 5.19 10.00
N PRO A 168 -17.07 5.03 11.33
CA PRO A 168 -15.86 5.46 12.02
C PRO A 168 -14.57 4.78 11.54
N LEU A 169 -14.66 3.50 11.13
CA LEU A 169 -13.50 2.70 10.73
C LEU A 169 -13.66 2.19 9.29
N MET A 170 -12.75 2.58 8.41
CA MET A 170 -12.69 2.07 7.03
C MET A 170 -11.61 1.00 6.91
N MET A 171 -11.95 -0.14 6.32
CA MET A 171 -11.01 -1.20 5.99
C MET A 171 -11.02 -1.44 4.48
N LEU A 172 -9.87 -1.29 3.82
CA LEU A 172 -9.76 -1.28 2.36
C LEU A 172 -8.68 -2.26 1.88
N ASP A 173 -9.07 -3.36 1.26
CA ASP A 173 -8.13 -4.35 0.71
C ASP A 173 -7.73 -3.92 -0.71
N GLU A 174 -6.48 -3.51 -0.89
CA GLU A 174 -5.90 -3.00 -2.14
C GLU A 174 -6.77 -1.95 -2.85
N PRO A 175 -7.12 -0.82 -2.21
CA PRO A 175 -8.04 0.18 -2.76
C PRO A 175 -7.55 0.80 -4.07
N THR A 176 -6.25 0.74 -4.34
CA THR A 176 -5.58 1.33 -5.49
C THR A 176 -5.29 0.33 -6.62
N ALA A 177 -5.68 -0.94 -6.46
CA ALA A 177 -5.48 -1.97 -7.48
C ALA A 177 -6.18 -1.61 -8.81
N HIS A 178 -5.54 -1.96 -9.93
CA HIS A 178 -6.03 -1.72 -11.31
C HIS A 178 -6.18 -0.24 -11.71
N LEU A 179 -5.74 0.71 -10.88
CA LEU A 179 -5.72 2.13 -11.20
C LEU A 179 -4.41 2.53 -11.88
N ASP A 180 -4.40 3.69 -12.55
CA ASP A 180 -3.18 4.33 -13.03
C ASP A 180 -2.49 5.12 -11.91
N LEU A 181 -1.19 5.42 -12.06
CA LEU A 181 -0.39 6.11 -11.04
C LEU A 181 -1.04 7.41 -10.52
N PRO A 182 -1.58 8.31 -11.37
CA PRO A 182 -2.26 9.51 -10.89
C PRO A 182 -3.49 9.20 -10.02
N SER A 183 -4.36 8.27 -10.42
CA SER A 183 -5.54 7.92 -9.62
C SER A 183 -5.16 7.27 -8.29
N ARG A 184 -4.08 6.47 -8.25
CA ARG A 184 -3.58 5.87 -7.01
C ARG A 184 -3.15 6.94 -6.00
N ILE A 185 -2.37 7.92 -6.45
CA ILE A 185 -1.93 9.06 -5.63
C ILE A 185 -3.14 9.83 -5.10
N GLN A 186 -4.11 10.14 -5.96
CA GLN A 186 -5.32 10.88 -5.58
C GLN A 186 -6.12 10.14 -4.49
N ILE A 187 -6.30 8.82 -4.61
CA ILE A 187 -6.99 8.02 -3.61
C ILE A 187 -6.23 8.00 -2.29
N MET A 188 -4.91 7.80 -2.31
CA MET A 188 -4.10 7.80 -1.09
C MET A 188 -4.17 9.16 -0.36
N GLN A 189 -4.09 10.27 -1.10
CA GLN A 189 -4.26 11.62 -0.56
C GLN A 189 -5.66 11.86 0.00
N LEU A 190 -6.69 11.39 -0.71
CA LEU A 190 -8.07 11.44 -0.25
C LEU A 190 -8.23 10.73 1.09
N LEU A 191 -7.79 9.48 1.19
CA LEU A 191 -7.92 8.68 2.41
C LEU A 191 -7.16 9.32 3.57
N HIS A 192 -5.92 9.77 3.34
CA HIS A 192 -5.13 10.47 4.35
C HIS A 192 -5.85 11.73 4.88
N LYS A 193 -6.36 12.57 3.97
CA LYS A 193 -7.12 13.77 4.32
C LYS A 193 -8.40 13.41 5.09
N LEU A 194 -9.15 12.42 4.59
CA LEU A 194 -10.40 11.96 5.17
C LEU A 194 -10.21 11.51 6.62
N ALA A 195 -9.20 10.68 6.89
CA ALA A 195 -8.88 10.25 8.25
C ALA A 195 -8.73 11.46 9.19
N ARG A 196 -7.87 12.42 8.82
CA ARG A 196 -7.55 13.59 9.65
C ARG A 196 -8.74 14.53 9.85
N THR A 197 -9.49 14.86 8.80
CA THR A 197 -10.57 15.84 8.87
C THR A 197 -11.83 15.30 9.52
N THR A 198 -12.07 13.99 9.46
CA THR A 198 -13.30 13.37 9.99
C THR A 198 -13.08 12.52 11.23
N GLN A 199 -11.82 12.42 11.71
CA GLN A 199 -11.42 11.55 12.83
C GLN A 199 -11.75 10.06 12.61
N LYS A 200 -11.90 9.64 11.34
CA LYS A 200 -12.02 8.23 10.98
C LYS A 200 -10.68 7.52 11.12
N GLY A 201 -10.74 6.24 11.47
CA GLY A 201 -9.60 5.33 11.33
C GLY A 201 -9.66 4.68 9.95
N ILE A 202 -8.53 4.60 9.27
CA ILE A 202 -8.43 3.93 7.96
C ILE A 202 -7.35 2.88 8.06
N LEU A 203 -7.70 1.63 7.77
CA LEU A 203 -6.76 0.53 7.59
C LEU A 203 -6.84 0.09 6.13
N LEU A 204 -5.75 0.23 5.38
CA LEU A 204 -5.69 -0.23 4.00
C LEU A 204 -4.55 -1.23 3.80
N SER A 205 -4.76 -2.26 3.00
CA SER A 205 -3.65 -3.08 2.50
C SER A 205 -3.17 -2.52 1.17
N THR A 206 -1.86 -2.60 0.91
CA THR A 206 -1.31 -2.27 -0.40
C THR A 206 0.02 -2.99 -0.61
N HIS A 207 0.39 -3.18 -1.88
CA HIS A 207 1.72 -3.61 -2.30
C HIS A 207 2.57 -2.43 -2.78
N GLU A 208 2.02 -1.22 -2.78
CA GLU A 208 2.66 0.01 -3.25
C GLU A 208 3.43 0.66 -2.12
N LEU A 209 4.62 0.12 -1.86
CA LEU A 209 5.43 0.47 -0.68
C LEU A 209 5.78 1.97 -0.66
N ASP A 210 6.19 2.55 -1.79
CA ASP A 210 6.54 3.97 -1.88
C ASP A 210 5.35 4.89 -1.50
N LEU A 211 4.14 4.59 -1.99
CA LEU A 211 2.94 5.37 -1.67
C LEU A 211 2.51 5.16 -0.21
N ALA A 212 2.67 3.94 0.32
CA ALA A 212 2.38 3.66 1.71
C ALA A 212 3.32 4.42 2.65
N LEU A 213 4.62 4.41 2.36
CA LEU A 213 5.63 5.13 3.15
C LEU A 213 5.39 6.65 3.16
N GLN A 214 4.92 7.22 2.05
CA GLN A 214 4.66 8.65 1.96
C GLN A 214 3.36 9.11 2.64
N ALA A 215 2.34 8.24 2.70
CA ALA A 215 1.00 8.66 3.10
C ALA A 215 0.55 8.10 4.46
N ALA A 216 1.08 6.96 4.91
CA ALA A 216 0.65 6.33 6.14
C ALA A 216 1.07 7.14 7.38
N ASP A 217 0.19 7.20 8.37
CA ASP A 217 0.57 7.65 9.71
C ASP A 217 1.23 6.53 10.53
N GLU A 218 0.95 5.27 10.20
CA GLU A 218 1.53 4.07 10.80
C GLU A 218 1.54 2.94 9.76
N VAL A 219 2.58 2.12 9.75
CA VAL A 219 2.68 0.92 8.92
C VAL A 219 2.58 -0.30 9.81
N TRP A 220 1.79 -1.29 9.39
CA TRP A 220 1.78 -2.64 9.93
C TRP A 220 2.43 -3.56 8.92
N LEU A 221 3.60 -4.11 9.24
CA LEU A 221 4.35 -4.98 8.37
C LEU A 221 4.18 -6.44 8.82
N LEU A 222 3.44 -7.21 8.02
CA LEU A 222 3.16 -8.61 8.29
C LEU A 222 4.17 -9.53 7.59
N HIS A 223 4.90 -10.29 8.40
CA HIS A 223 5.90 -11.25 7.93
C HIS A 223 5.22 -12.49 7.35
N ARG A 224 5.82 -13.05 6.28
CA ARG A 224 5.35 -14.31 5.70
C ARG A 224 5.62 -15.52 6.61
N ALA A 225 6.73 -15.51 7.34
CA ALA A 225 7.11 -16.58 8.24
C ALA A 225 6.72 -16.25 9.69
N GLY A 226 6.04 -17.18 10.37
CA GLY A 226 5.76 -17.08 11.80
C GLY A 226 4.63 -16.12 12.20
N GLY A 227 3.99 -15.43 11.24
CA GLY A 227 2.83 -14.56 11.51
C GLY A 227 3.14 -13.32 12.35
N ALA A 228 4.43 -12.98 12.49
CA ALA A 228 4.88 -11.80 13.21
C ALA A 228 4.42 -10.52 12.49
N LEU A 229 4.04 -9.52 13.26
CA LEU A 229 3.64 -8.21 12.77
C LEU A 229 4.41 -7.14 13.53
N GLU A 230 5.15 -6.35 12.79
CA GLU A 230 5.83 -5.16 13.31
C GLU A 230 5.03 -3.92 12.93
N LYS A 231 5.00 -2.92 13.82
CA LYS A 231 4.26 -1.69 13.60
C LYS A 231 5.03 -0.48 14.06
N GLY A 232 4.86 0.63 13.38
CA GLY A 232 5.55 1.88 13.71
C GLY A 232 5.31 2.95 12.66
N ALA A 233 5.91 4.12 12.88
CA ALA A 233 6.00 5.11 11.82
C ALA A 233 6.80 4.53 10.63
N PRO A 234 6.46 4.90 9.39
CA PRO A 234 7.22 4.49 8.20
C PRO A 234 8.74 4.67 8.39
N GLU A 235 9.15 5.82 8.92
CA GLU A 235 10.55 6.20 9.12
C GLU A 235 11.25 5.29 10.12
N ASP A 236 10.60 4.92 11.22
CA ASP A 236 11.17 4.05 12.25
C ASP A 236 11.47 2.65 11.69
N LEU A 237 10.52 2.09 10.93
CA LEU A 237 10.63 0.75 10.32
C LEU A 237 11.67 0.70 9.20
N VAL A 238 11.94 1.84 8.56
CA VAL A 238 13.00 1.99 7.57
C VAL A 238 14.36 2.05 8.25
N LEU A 239 14.50 2.91 9.26
CA LEU A 239 15.78 3.15 9.95
C LEU A 239 16.24 1.93 10.75
N ASN A 240 15.32 1.16 11.34
CA ASN A 240 15.66 -0.03 12.12
C ASN A 240 15.90 -1.29 11.26
N GLY A 241 15.74 -1.20 9.93
CA GLY A 241 15.95 -2.32 8.99
C GLY A 241 14.82 -3.34 8.91
N THR A 242 13.67 -3.09 9.55
CA THR A 242 12.50 -3.99 9.50
C THR A 242 12.00 -4.21 8.07
N PHE A 243 12.00 -3.18 7.22
CA PHE A 243 11.61 -3.31 5.81
C PHE A 243 12.55 -4.23 5.00
N GLU A 244 13.87 -4.03 5.10
CA GLU A 244 14.87 -4.91 4.44
C GLU A 244 14.66 -6.37 4.87
N ALA A 245 14.52 -6.63 6.17
CA ALA A 245 14.35 -7.98 6.69
C ALA A 245 13.12 -8.72 6.13
N VAL A 246 12.05 -7.99 5.81
CA VAL A 246 10.80 -8.56 5.28
C VAL A 246 10.86 -8.79 3.77
N PHE A 247 11.51 -7.90 3.01
CA PHE A 247 11.45 -7.90 1.54
C PHE A 247 12.73 -8.41 0.85
N ASP A 248 13.89 -8.46 1.52
CA ASP A 248 15.16 -8.93 0.93
C ASP A 248 15.07 -10.34 0.34
N LYS A 249 14.26 -11.20 0.96
CA LYS A 249 14.06 -12.59 0.51
C LYS A 249 13.32 -12.72 -0.83
N GLU A 250 12.74 -11.64 -1.34
CA GLU A 250 12.12 -11.60 -2.67
C GLU A 250 13.08 -11.08 -3.76
N GLY A 251 14.37 -10.91 -3.44
CA GLY A 251 15.35 -10.36 -4.39
C GLY A 251 15.20 -8.84 -4.59
N ILE A 252 14.55 -8.18 -3.64
CA ILE A 252 14.25 -6.76 -3.65
C ILE A 252 15.01 -6.12 -2.49
N HIS A 253 15.99 -5.27 -2.80
CA HIS A 253 16.75 -4.51 -1.81
C HIS A 253 16.08 -3.16 -1.57
N PHE A 254 15.96 -2.75 -0.31
CA PHE A 254 15.46 -1.45 0.06
C PHE A 254 16.62 -0.47 0.30
N ASP A 255 16.73 0.58 -0.51
CA ASP A 255 17.75 1.63 -0.33
C ASP A 255 17.23 2.63 0.72
N LYS A 256 17.82 2.58 1.92
CA LYS A 256 17.44 3.43 3.08
C LYS A 256 17.63 4.92 2.84
N ASP A 257 18.61 5.32 2.02
CA ASP A 257 18.91 6.73 1.75
C ASP A 257 17.82 7.36 0.87
N THR A 258 17.22 6.53 0.00
CA THR A 258 16.25 6.98 -1.00
C THR A 258 14.81 6.55 -0.66
N GLY A 259 14.64 5.65 0.31
CA GLY A 259 13.35 5.11 0.72
C GLY A 259 12.68 4.25 -0.35
N SER A 260 13.47 3.60 -1.22
CA SER A 260 12.94 2.96 -2.44
C SER A 260 13.47 1.56 -2.67
N PHE A 261 12.70 0.76 -3.42
CA PHE A 261 13.04 -0.62 -3.73
C PHE A 261 13.81 -0.75 -5.05
N HIS A 262 14.81 -1.63 -5.05
CA HIS A 262 15.67 -1.91 -6.20
C HIS A 262 15.77 -3.42 -6.42
N ILE A 263 15.73 -3.83 -7.69
CA ILE A 263 15.95 -5.22 -8.08
C ILE A 263 17.45 -5.39 -8.32
N HIS A 264 18.07 -6.37 -7.67
CA HIS A 264 19.45 -6.76 -8.01
C HIS A 264 19.45 -7.52 -9.34
N ALA A 265 20.01 -6.92 -10.39
CA ALA A 265 20.63 -7.71 -11.46
C ALA A 265 21.97 -8.21 -10.89
N GLY A 266 22.08 -9.52 -10.61
CA GLY A 266 23.15 -10.15 -9.83
C GLY A 266 24.57 -10.10 -10.45
N SER A 267 25.08 -8.90 -10.72
CA SER A 267 26.41 -8.65 -11.24
C SER A 267 27.28 -7.93 -10.19
N SER A 268 28.55 -8.33 -10.10
CA SER A 268 29.53 -7.92 -9.09
C SER A 268 30.52 -6.87 -9.60
N LYS A 269 30.18 -6.13 -10.66
CA LYS A 269 31.09 -5.16 -11.30
C LYS A 269 31.03 -3.83 -10.53
N LYS A 270 32.12 -3.45 -9.85
CA LYS A 270 32.20 -2.20 -9.07
C LYS A 270 32.51 -1.00 -9.97
N ILE A 271 31.88 0.14 -9.72
CA ILE A 271 32.14 1.40 -10.42
C ILE A 271 32.10 2.58 -9.45
N GLY A 272 33.06 3.50 -9.58
CA GLY A 272 33.05 4.74 -8.80
C GLY A 272 32.02 5.73 -9.35
N LEU A 273 31.27 6.40 -8.48
CA LEU A 273 30.42 7.54 -8.86
C LEU A 273 30.67 8.72 -7.95
N MET A 274 31.06 9.84 -8.55
CA MET A 274 31.27 11.13 -7.90
C MET A 274 30.27 12.15 -8.46
N GLY A 275 29.81 13.07 -7.61
CA GLY A 275 28.85 14.12 -7.95
C GLY A 275 27.68 14.15 -6.98
N GLU A 276 26.91 15.22 -7.03
CA GLU A 276 25.78 15.46 -6.13
C GLU A 276 24.49 15.76 -6.89
N GLY A 277 23.36 15.73 -6.18
CA GLY A 277 22.06 16.10 -6.73
C GLY A 277 21.47 15.09 -7.71
N ALA A 278 20.55 15.57 -8.55
CA ALA A 278 19.73 14.71 -9.43
C ALA A 278 20.57 13.93 -10.45
N ALA A 279 21.66 14.52 -10.96
CA ALA A 279 22.54 13.90 -11.93
C ALA A 279 23.16 12.62 -11.38
N ALA A 280 23.80 12.71 -10.20
CA ALA A 280 24.41 11.57 -9.52
C ALA A 280 23.36 10.51 -9.16
N PHE A 281 22.20 10.90 -8.64
CA PHE A 281 21.13 9.98 -8.30
C PHE A 281 20.66 9.14 -9.51
N TRP A 282 20.36 9.79 -10.64
CA TRP A 282 19.88 9.08 -11.84
C TRP A 282 20.98 8.26 -12.49
N THR A 283 22.25 8.67 -12.39
CA THR A 283 23.38 7.85 -12.82
C THR A 283 23.56 6.60 -11.96
N LYS A 284 23.49 6.72 -10.62
CA LYS A 284 23.55 5.57 -9.70
C LYS A 284 22.49 4.53 -10.09
N ARG A 285 21.25 4.98 -10.30
CA ARG A 285 20.12 4.14 -10.75
C ARG A 285 20.40 3.44 -12.07
N ALA A 286 20.90 4.19 -13.06
CA ALA A 286 21.20 3.66 -14.38
C ALA A 286 22.29 2.58 -14.33
N LEU A 287 23.33 2.78 -13.51
CA LEU A 287 24.42 1.83 -13.29
C LEU A 287 23.95 0.57 -12.58
N GLN A 288 23.19 0.70 -11.50
CA GLN A 288 22.62 -0.43 -10.77
C GLN A 288 21.71 -1.29 -11.66
N ARG A 289 20.94 -0.67 -12.56
CA ARG A 289 20.11 -1.37 -13.55
C ARG A 289 20.93 -2.21 -14.53
N GLU A 290 22.13 -1.74 -14.89
CA GLU A 290 23.10 -2.49 -15.70
C GLU A 290 23.91 -3.50 -14.86
N GLY A 291 23.60 -3.65 -13.57
CA GLY A 291 24.24 -4.60 -12.67
C GLY A 291 25.55 -4.10 -12.05
N PHE A 292 25.84 -2.80 -12.06
CA PHE A 292 27.02 -2.28 -11.37
C PHE A 292 26.75 -2.01 -9.88
N GLU A 293 27.73 -2.35 -9.04
CA GLU A 293 27.78 -1.93 -7.64
C GLU A 293 28.48 -0.57 -7.56
N VAL A 294 27.75 0.46 -7.14
CA VAL A 294 28.25 1.84 -7.13
C VAL A 294 28.95 2.14 -5.80
N ALA A 295 30.23 2.54 -5.87
CA ALA A 295 31.04 2.96 -4.74
C ALA A 295 31.40 4.45 -4.82
N SER A 296 31.74 5.06 -3.69
CA SER A 296 32.25 6.45 -3.64
C SER A 296 33.60 6.61 -4.36
N GLU A 297 34.38 5.53 -4.44
CA GLU A 297 35.69 5.48 -5.09
C GLU A 297 35.88 4.14 -5.82
N GLY A 298 36.58 4.16 -6.96
CA GLY A 298 36.86 2.96 -7.77
C GLY A 298 37.14 3.28 -9.23
N LEU A 299 37.78 2.36 -9.97
CA LEU A 299 37.98 2.47 -11.42
C LEU A 299 37.23 1.32 -12.13
N PRO A 300 36.51 1.59 -13.23
CA PRO A 300 36.24 2.92 -13.80
C PRO A 300 35.42 3.82 -12.85
N SER A 301 35.53 5.14 -13.01
CA SER A 301 34.79 6.13 -12.22
C SER A 301 33.99 7.08 -13.12
N ILE A 302 32.80 7.49 -12.69
CA ILE A 302 32.00 8.51 -13.36
C ILE A 302 31.91 9.75 -12.48
N HIS A 303 32.16 10.91 -13.07
CA HIS A 303 31.83 12.20 -12.48
C HIS A 303 30.55 12.73 -13.13
N ALA A 304 29.49 12.92 -12.35
CA ALA A 304 28.21 13.47 -12.79
C ALA A 304 28.13 14.96 -12.41
N ASP A 305 28.11 15.83 -13.42
CA ASP A 305 28.02 17.28 -13.26
C ASP A 305 26.89 17.85 -14.14
N GLY A 306 25.75 18.14 -13.53
CA GLY A 306 24.55 18.61 -14.22
C GLY A 306 24.04 17.61 -15.28
N ILE A 307 24.22 17.94 -16.55
CA ILE A 307 23.85 17.08 -17.69
C ILE A 307 25.06 16.49 -18.43
N THR A 308 26.23 16.56 -17.81
CA THR A 308 27.48 16.02 -18.36
C THR A 308 28.02 14.93 -17.46
N TRP A 309 28.44 13.82 -18.07
CA TRP A 309 29.03 12.69 -17.37
C TRP A 309 30.42 12.42 -17.92
N THR A 310 31.42 12.41 -17.06
CA THR A 310 32.79 12.08 -17.44
C THR A 310 33.17 10.71 -16.90
N LEU A 311 33.35 9.75 -17.79
CA LEU A 311 33.87 8.42 -17.48
C LEU A 311 35.40 8.45 -17.52
N LYS A 312 36.03 8.14 -16.41
CA LYS A 312 37.47 7.88 -16.32
C LYS A 312 37.70 6.37 -16.20
N SER A 313 38.47 5.83 -17.13
CA SER A 313 38.95 4.45 -17.14
C SER A 313 40.47 4.43 -17.28
N ILE A 314 41.07 3.24 -17.26
CA ILE A 314 42.51 3.04 -17.53
C ILE A 314 42.88 3.52 -18.94
N SER A 315 41.94 3.43 -19.89
CA SER A 315 42.12 3.83 -21.29
C SER A 315 41.96 5.34 -21.55
N GLY A 316 41.61 6.14 -20.54
CA GLY A 316 41.50 7.59 -20.64
C GLY A 316 40.20 8.15 -20.06
N SER A 317 39.87 9.38 -20.45
CA SER A 317 38.67 10.08 -19.99
C SER A 317 37.77 10.40 -21.18
N GLN A 318 36.49 10.09 -21.08
CA GLN A 318 35.48 10.38 -22.10
C GLN A 318 34.28 11.10 -21.45
N SER A 319 33.73 12.08 -22.15
CA SER A 319 32.57 12.85 -21.67
C SER A 319 31.33 12.56 -22.51
N PHE A 320 30.18 12.53 -21.84
CA PHE A 320 28.88 12.21 -22.41
C PHE A 320 27.86 13.26 -21.97
N THR A 321 26.90 13.55 -22.85
CA THR A 321 25.78 14.47 -22.56
C THR A 321 24.47 13.75 -22.29
N THR A 322 24.48 12.41 -22.30
CA THR A 322 23.34 11.57 -21.91
C THR A 322 23.82 10.33 -21.16
N ILE A 323 23.00 9.86 -20.21
CA ILE A 323 23.22 8.58 -19.51
C ILE A 323 23.24 7.42 -20.51
N SER A 324 22.40 7.45 -21.55
CA SER A 324 22.35 6.37 -22.55
C SER A 324 23.69 6.18 -23.28
N ALA A 325 24.33 7.27 -23.69
CA ALA A 325 25.63 7.21 -24.36
C ALA A 325 26.73 6.72 -23.41
N LEU A 326 26.71 7.18 -22.15
CA LEU A 326 27.59 6.70 -21.09
C LEU A 326 27.45 5.17 -20.88
N LEU A 327 26.22 4.67 -20.74
CA LEU A 327 25.98 3.24 -20.55
C LEU A 327 26.45 2.40 -21.76
N GLN A 328 26.27 2.90 -22.98
CA GLN A 328 26.74 2.22 -24.18
C GLN A 328 28.28 2.09 -24.18
N ALA A 329 29.00 3.14 -23.77
CA ALA A 329 30.46 3.08 -23.63
C ALA A 329 30.91 2.14 -22.49
N LEU A 330 30.16 2.05 -21.40
CA LEU A 330 30.44 1.08 -20.34
C LEU A 330 30.27 -0.36 -20.81
N ARG A 331 29.24 -0.65 -21.62
CA ARG A 331 29.05 -2.00 -22.18
C ARG A 331 30.22 -2.42 -23.07
N THR A 332 30.73 -1.52 -23.91
CA THR A 332 31.89 -1.82 -24.76
C THR A 332 33.19 -2.01 -23.97
N LEU A 333 33.40 -1.26 -22.88
CA LEU A 333 34.50 -1.47 -21.93
C LEU A 333 34.39 -2.81 -21.18
N THR A 334 33.17 -3.26 -20.94
CA THR A 334 32.90 -4.50 -20.21
C THR A 334 33.12 -5.73 -21.09
N ILE A 335 32.74 -5.66 -22.38
CA ILE A 335 32.98 -6.72 -23.37
C ILE A 335 34.49 -6.90 -23.62
N SER A 336 35.28 -5.83 -23.57
CA SER A 336 36.72 -5.90 -23.78
C SER A 336 37.51 -6.53 -22.61
N HIS A 337 36.87 -6.80 -21.48
CA HIS A 337 37.48 -7.52 -20.34
C HIS A 337 37.12 -9.02 -20.28
N GLU A 338 36.23 -9.52 -21.15
CA GLU A 338 35.88 -10.95 -21.24
C GLU A 338 36.53 -11.67 -22.45
N ASP A 339 37.27 -10.96 -23.29
CA ASP A 339 38.00 -11.54 -24.44
C ASP A 339 39.48 -11.87 -24.17
N ILE A 340 39.97 -11.78 -22.93
CA ILE A 340 41.35 -12.18 -22.58
C ILE A 340 41.39 -12.79 -21.15
N HIS A 341 40.87 -14.00 -20.99
CA HIS A 341 41.55 -15.18 -20.42
C HIS A 341 40.59 -16.30 -20.02
#